data_AF-A0A7X6ZRU8-F1
#
_entry.id   AF-A0A7X6ZRU8-F1
#
_cell.length_a   1.000
_cell.length_b   1.000
_cell.length_c   1.000
_cell.angle_alpha   90.00
_cell.angle_beta   90.00
_cell.angle_gamma   90.00
#
_symmetry.space_group_name_H-M   'P 1'
#
loop_
_entity.id
_entity.type
_entity.pdbx_description
1 polymer ?
#
loop_
_entity_poly.entity_id
_entity_poly.type
_entity_poly.pdbx_seq_one_letter_code
_entity_poly.pdbx_strand_id
1 'polypeptide(L)'
;MTKQLKTQFAMKSFLLACVVLFLNSFNSVFGLPARKIRWIENNKSSPVMGTTVGVPWPQGTLGADKLVTVNDHEGNKVLDQTWPLAYWRDGSVKWLAVAIPPHKAEIPHFSLRATSLPISKAIDPPLKLTLEDRADVITIDTHAMKVQIAKSGNVIIPSVEIEDRETLSGGRLVALNQNLAGDDISSGPITVDAFESRIDNVVVEQSGPTRAVVRVEGHHANEDRSFLPFT
;
A
#
# COMPACT_ATOMS: atom_id res chain seq x y z
N MET A 1 85.35 46.46 4.55
CA MET A 1 86.43 45.84 3.76
C MET A 1 86.14 44.34 3.78
N THR A 2 85.86 43.60 2.72
CA THR A 2 86.20 43.74 1.29
C THR A 2 85.21 42.88 0.49
N LYS A 3 84.81 43.36 -0.69
CA LYS A 3 83.90 42.71 -1.64
C LYS A 3 84.49 41.42 -2.23
N GLN A 4 83.63 40.49 -2.66
CA GLN A 4 83.64 39.98 -4.04
C GLN A 4 82.31 39.31 -4.43
N LEU A 5 81.73 39.85 -5.51
CA LEU A 5 80.68 39.29 -6.37
C LEU A 5 81.23 38.11 -7.18
N LYS A 6 80.39 37.11 -7.44
CA LYS A 6 80.34 36.44 -8.75
C LYS A 6 78.89 36.23 -9.19
N THR A 7 78.69 36.52 -10.47
CA THR A 7 77.41 36.67 -11.18
C THR A 7 77.20 35.48 -12.13
N GLN A 8 75.95 35.29 -12.56
CA GLN A 8 75.42 34.48 -13.68
C GLN A 8 75.15 32.99 -13.35
N PHE A 9 74.07 32.33 -13.78
CA PHE A 9 73.29 32.44 -15.02
C PHE A 9 71.82 32.05 -14.76
N ALA A 10 70.90 32.61 -15.54
CA ALA A 10 69.47 32.34 -15.48
C ALA A 10 69.08 31.01 -16.15
N MET A 11 68.08 30.32 -15.62
CA MET A 11 67.17 29.51 -16.44
C MET A 11 65.77 29.49 -15.81
N LYS A 12 64.82 30.09 -16.53
CA LYS A 12 63.38 29.99 -16.26
C LYS A 12 62.95 28.55 -16.48
N SER A 13 62.22 27.96 -15.54
CA SER A 13 61.31 26.86 -15.83
C SER A 13 60.13 26.93 -14.87
N PHE A 14 59.03 27.35 -15.48
CA PHE A 14 57.65 27.20 -15.02
C PHE A 14 57.44 25.71 -14.66
N LEU A 15 57.06 25.40 -13.42
CA LEU A 15 56.37 24.14 -13.17
C LEU A 15 55.08 24.41 -12.40
N LEU A 16 54.03 23.93 -13.04
CA LEU A 16 52.62 24.08 -12.82
C LEU A 16 52.20 23.52 -11.45
N ALA A 17 51.43 24.30 -10.71
CA ALA A 17 50.78 23.88 -9.47
C ALA A 17 49.79 22.73 -9.74
N CYS A 18 50.08 21.53 -9.24
CA CYS A 18 49.09 20.48 -9.04
C CYS A 18 48.61 20.55 -7.59
N VAL A 19 47.67 21.46 -7.32
CA VAL A 19 46.82 21.37 -6.13
C VAL A 19 45.85 20.23 -6.41
N VAL A 20 46.16 19.04 -5.89
CA VAL A 20 45.19 17.94 -5.82
C VAL A 20 44.15 18.31 -4.79
N LEU A 21 43.13 19.06 -5.22
CA LEU A 21 41.88 19.18 -4.50
C LEU A 21 41.23 17.80 -4.50
N PHE A 22 41.43 17.03 -3.43
CA PHE A 22 40.47 16.01 -3.06
C PHE A 22 39.15 16.73 -2.78
N LEU A 23 38.32 16.87 -3.81
CA LEU A 23 36.89 17.03 -3.65
C LEU A 23 36.42 15.77 -2.95
N ASN A 24 36.44 15.80 -1.61
CA ASN A 24 35.49 15.03 -0.84
C ASN A 24 34.14 15.46 -1.36
N SER A 25 33.54 14.59 -2.19
CA SER A 25 32.13 14.61 -2.47
C SER A 25 31.41 14.49 -1.13
N PHE A 26 31.21 15.62 -0.47
CA PHE A 26 30.06 15.82 0.36
C PHE A 26 28.89 15.61 -0.60
N ASN A 27 28.43 14.36 -0.66
CA ASN A 27 27.05 14.07 -1.03
C ASN A 27 26.23 14.80 0.02
N SER A 28 25.97 16.07 -0.25
CA SER A 28 24.90 16.81 0.37
C SER A 28 23.71 15.89 0.29
N VAL A 29 23.24 15.41 1.44
CA VAL A 29 21.96 14.72 1.57
C VAL A 29 20.91 15.79 1.28
N PHE A 30 20.77 16.17 0.00
CA PHE A 30 19.59 16.86 -0.47
C PHE A 30 18.49 15.83 -0.36
N GLY A 31 17.82 15.83 0.79
CA GLY A 31 16.59 15.07 0.99
C GLY A 31 15.69 15.38 -0.20
N LEU A 32 15.21 14.33 -0.87
CA LEU A 32 14.31 14.48 -2.00
C LEU A 32 13.16 15.41 -1.59
N PRO A 33 12.74 16.34 -2.47
CA PRO A 33 11.62 17.21 -2.15
C PRO A 33 10.40 16.36 -1.81
N ALA A 34 9.70 16.73 -0.74
CA ALA A 34 8.51 16.04 -0.29
C ALA A 34 7.50 15.97 -1.44
N ARG A 35 6.90 14.80 -1.68
CA ARG A 35 5.84 14.64 -2.69
C ARG A 35 4.50 14.88 -2.03
N LYS A 36 3.73 15.81 -2.59
CA LYS A 36 2.41 16.17 -2.08
C LYS A 36 1.33 15.42 -2.85
N ILE A 37 0.44 14.73 -2.13
CA ILE A 37 -0.77 14.12 -2.67
C ILE A 37 -1.99 14.85 -2.11
N ARG A 38 -3.03 15.00 -2.92
CA ARG A 38 -4.27 15.71 -2.58
C ARG A 38 -5.47 14.89 -3.03
N TRP A 39 -6.62 15.15 -2.43
CA TRP A 39 -7.89 14.57 -2.88
C TRP A 39 -8.18 14.97 -4.33
N ILE A 40 -8.86 14.07 -5.06
CA ILE A 40 -9.32 14.30 -6.44
C ILE A 40 -10.33 15.45 -6.45
N GLU A 41 -11.25 15.44 -5.49
CA GLU A 41 -12.24 16.49 -5.26
C GLU A 41 -11.99 17.16 -3.91
N ASN A 42 -12.46 18.39 -3.73
CA ASN A 42 -12.45 19.04 -2.42
C ASN A 42 -13.44 18.30 -1.50
N ASN A 43 -12.94 17.32 -0.76
CA ASN A 43 -13.73 16.51 0.15
C ASN A 43 -14.11 17.34 1.39
N LYS A 44 -15.29 17.97 1.36
CA LYS A 44 -15.79 18.81 2.45
C LYS A 44 -16.66 18.09 3.47
N SER A 45 -17.07 16.85 3.24
CA SER A 45 -18.05 16.18 4.12
C SER A 45 -18.14 14.68 3.89
N SER A 46 -17.26 13.89 4.53
CA SER A 46 -17.53 12.53 5.03
C SER A 46 -16.25 11.97 5.65
N PRO A 47 -16.31 11.17 6.74
CA PRO A 47 -15.15 10.41 7.18
C PRO A 47 -14.61 9.56 6.02
N VAL A 48 -13.30 9.63 5.79
CA VAL A 48 -12.63 8.78 4.81
C VAL A 48 -12.44 7.41 5.43
N MET A 49 -12.95 6.34 4.80
CA MET A 49 -12.87 4.95 5.28
C MET A 49 -11.51 4.27 4.99
N GLY A 50 -10.43 5.05 4.96
CA GLY A 50 -9.11 4.65 4.47
C GLY A 50 -8.99 4.77 2.96
N THR A 51 -7.75 4.91 2.46
CA THR A 51 -7.50 5.06 1.02
C THR A 51 -6.15 4.44 0.63
N THR A 52 -6.02 4.03 -0.64
CA THR A 52 -4.76 3.58 -1.24
C THR A 52 -4.51 4.33 -2.53
N VAL A 53 -3.33 4.92 -2.68
CA VAL A 53 -2.93 5.69 -3.86
C VAL A 53 -1.57 5.26 -4.38
N GLY A 54 -1.36 5.38 -5.70
CA GLY A 54 -0.05 5.24 -6.33
C GLY A 54 0.63 6.60 -6.48
N VAL A 55 1.89 6.69 -6.07
CA VAL A 55 2.71 7.90 -6.19
C VAL A 55 3.93 7.61 -7.07
N PRO A 56 4.12 8.35 -8.18
CA PRO A 56 5.25 8.14 -9.06
C PRO A 56 6.53 8.78 -8.49
N TRP A 57 7.66 8.11 -8.72
CA TRP A 57 8.99 8.57 -8.35
C TRP A 57 9.90 8.61 -9.58
N PRO A 58 10.62 9.73 -9.80
CA PRO A 58 11.61 9.81 -10.86
C PRO A 58 12.71 8.78 -10.69
N GLN A 59 13.27 8.34 -11.81
CA GLN A 59 14.36 7.40 -11.84
C GLN A 59 15.55 7.87 -10.97
N GLY A 60 16.13 6.95 -10.20
CA GLY A 60 17.26 7.19 -9.31
C GLY A 60 16.93 7.90 -8.00
N THR A 61 15.66 8.29 -7.76
CA THR A 61 15.32 9.10 -6.57
C THR A 61 15.03 8.26 -5.34
N LEU A 62 14.15 7.26 -5.43
CA LEU A 62 13.81 6.39 -4.31
C LEU A 62 14.46 5.01 -4.49
N GLY A 63 15.48 4.71 -3.70
CA GLY A 63 16.08 3.37 -3.65
C GLY A 63 15.09 2.33 -3.12
N ALA A 64 15.23 1.06 -3.54
CA ALA A 64 14.35 -0.02 -3.11
C ALA A 64 14.43 -0.32 -1.59
N ASP A 65 15.54 0.06 -0.95
CA ASP A 65 15.80 -0.08 0.49
C ASP A 65 15.29 1.10 1.32
N LYS A 66 14.84 2.18 0.68
CA LYS A 66 14.48 3.43 1.35
C LYS A 66 13.03 3.36 1.84
N LEU A 67 12.82 3.87 3.06
CA LEU A 67 11.49 4.03 3.63
C LEU A 67 10.90 5.38 3.22
N VAL A 68 9.58 5.43 3.14
CA VAL A 68 8.83 6.67 2.94
C VAL A 68 7.95 6.89 4.16
N THR A 69 7.94 8.13 4.66
CA THR A 69 7.00 8.56 5.71
C THR A 69 5.91 9.42 5.11
N VAL A 70 4.66 9.15 5.49
CA VAL A 70 3.52 10.01 5.22
C VAL A 70 3.28 10.95 6.40
N ASN A 71 3.18 12.25 6.11
CA ASN A 71 2.78 13.28 7.07
C ASN A 71 1.52 13.99 6.57
N ASP A 72 0.68 14.45 7.49
CA ASP A 72 -0.46 15.30 7.17
C ASP A 72 -0.01 16.73 6.78
N HIS A 73 -0.99 17.61 6.57
CA HIS A 73 -0.78 19.00 6.20
C HIS A 73 -0.14 19.88 7.29
N GLU A 74 -0.19 19.46 8.55
CA GLU A 74 0.44 20.11 9.69
C GLU A 74 1.86 19.58 9.95
N GLY A 75 2.25 18.51 9.24
CA GLY A 75 3.53 17.85 9.37
C GLY A 75 3.54 16.73 10.42
N ASN A 76 2.39 16.35 10.97
CA ASN A 76 2.29 15.21 11.88
C ASN A 76 2.43 13.91 11.11
N LYS A 77 3.17 12.95 11.66
CA LYS A 77 3.28 11.61 11.07
C LYS A 77 1.94 10.89 11.14
N VAL A 78 1.53 10.31 10.02
CA VAL A 78 0.32 9.48 9.91
C VAL A 78 0.73 8.02 9.92
N LEU A 79 -0.08 7.14 10.53
CA LEU A 79 0.09 5.70 10.35
C LEU A 79 -0.04 5.38 8.87
N ASP A 80 0.96 4.71 8.29
CA ASP A 80 1.04 4.44 6.87
C ASP A 80 1.55 3.03 6.59
N GLN A 81 1.23 2.56 5.39
CA GLN A 81 1.77 1.33 4.84
C GLN A 81 2.12 1.58 3.37
N THR A 82 3.38 1.37 3.03
CA THR A 82 3.90 1.65 1.68
C THR A 82 4.55 0.42 1.08
N TRP A 83 4.35 0.19 -0.22
CA TRP A 83 5.03 -0.88 -0.97
C TRP A 83 5.28 -0.46 -2.42
N PRO A 84 6.37 -0.92 -3.04
CA PRO A 84 6.65 -0.66 -4.44
C PRO A 84 5.66 -1.43 -5.35
N LEU A 85 5.15 -0.74 -6.38
CA LEU A 85 4.32 -1.32 -7.45
C LEU A 85 5.12 -1.58 -8.72
N ALA A 86 6.16 -0.79 -8.96
CA ALA A 86 7.01 -0.90 -10.13
C ALA A 86 8.39 -0.30 -9.87
N TYR A 87 9.39 -0.77 -10.61
CA TYR A 87 10.77 -0.29 -10.55
C TYR A 87 11.23 0.23 -11.91
N TRP A 88 12.20 1.15 -11.88
CA TRP A 88 13.01 1.52 -13.03
C TRP A 88 14.10 0.49 -13.29
N ARG A 89 14.76 0.58 -14.44
CA ARG A 89 15.83 -0.35 -14.85
C ARG A 89 17.05 -0.32 -13.92
N ASP A 90 17.29 0.80 -13.24
CA ASP A 90 18.35 0.96 -12.24
C ASP A 90 17.98 0.41 -10.85
N GLY A 91 16.78 -0.19 -10.71
CA GLY A 91 16.28 -0.74 -9.45
C GLY A 91 15.63 0.29 -8.53
N SER A 92 15.62 1.57 -8.88
CA SER A 92 14.87 2.59 -8.11
C SER A 92 13.36 2.40 -8.27
N VAL A 93 12.60 2.76 -7.24
CA VAL A 93 11.13 2.68 -7.25
C VAL A 93 10.59 3.67 -8.29
N LYS A 94 9.71 3.18 -9.16
CA LYS A 94 8.98 3.98 -10.16
C LYS A 94 7.59 4.37 -9.68
N TRP A 95 6.87 3.43 -9.08
CA TRP A 95 5.56 3.64 -8.48
C TRP A 95 5.53 3.06 -7.08
N LEU A 96 5.13 3.87 -6.11
CA LEU A 96 4.96 3.47 -4.72
C LEU A 96 3.47 3.52 -4.37
N ALA A 97 2.92 2.41 -3.91
CA ALA A 97 1.61 2.39 -3.28
C ALA A 97 1.71 2.89 -1.84
N VAL A 98 0.68 3.61 -1.41
CA VAL A 98 0.57 4.21 -0.08
C VAL A 98 -0.85 4.00 0.42
N ALA A 99 -0.99 3.27 1.51
CA ALA A 99 -2.25 3.12 2.24
C ALA A 99 -2.27 4.03 3.46
N ILE A 100 -3.38 4.77 3.61
CA ILE A 100 -3.65 5.70 4.71
C ILE A 100 -4.93 5.22 5.42
N PRO A 101 -4.94 5.12 6.76
CA PRO A 101 -6.09 4.62 7.51
C PRO A 101 -7.26 5.61 7.49
N PRO A 102 -8.43 5.17 7.98
CA PRO A 102 -9.54 6.07 8.24
C PRO A 102 -9.14 7.24 9.15
N HIS A 103 -9.68 8.43 8.86
CA HIS A 103 -9.44 9.63 9.66
C HIS A 103 -10.69 10.52 9.68
N LYS A 104 -10.92 11.16 10.83
CA LYS A 104 -12.11 12.00 11.08
C LYS A 104 -11.92 13.46 10.67
N ALA A 105 -10.67 13.95 10.70
CA ALA A 105 -10.35 15.34 10.39
C ALA A 105 -10.26 15.56 8.88
N GLU A 106 -10.63 16.74 8.41
CA GLU A 106 -10.40 17.13 7.02
C GLU A 106 -8.89 17.35 6.81
N ILE A 107 -8.22 16.43 6.12
CA ILE A 107 -6.81 16.56 5.76
C ILE A 107 -6.74 16.94 4.27
N PRO A 108 -6.40 18.18 3.91
CA PRO A 108 -6.45 18.64 2.52
C PRO A 108 -5.37 18.00 1.63
N HIS A 109 -4.27 17.56 2.22
CA HIS A 109 -3.18 16.89 1.53
C HIS A 109 -2.28 16.11 2.50
N PHE A 110 -1.54 15.16 1.95
CA PHE A 110 -0.45 14.48 2.64
C PHE A 110 0.88 14.77 1.94
N SER A 111 1.97 14.71 2.70
CA SER A 111 3.33 14.85 2.20
C SER A 111 4.15 13.59 2.46
N LEU A 112 4.78 13.08 1.40
CA LEU A 112 5.61 11.89 1.42
C LEU A 112 7.07 12.31 1.40
N ARG A 113 7.85 11.80 2.36
CA ARG A 113 9.29 12.07 2.44
C ARG A 113 10.06 10.77 2.46
N ALA A 114 11.04 10.65 1.57
CA ALA A 114 11.99 9.55 1.62
C ALA A 114 12.93 9.75 2.82
N THR A 115 13.14 8.71 3.62
CA THR A 115 14.06 8.71 4.75
C THR A 115 15.06 7.58 4.62
N SER A 116 16.33 7.88 4.95
CA SER A 116 17.42 6.90 5.04
C SER A 116 17.55 6.30 6.44
N LEU A 117 16.84 6.83 7.43
CA LEU A 117 16.89 6.35 8.81
C LEU A 117 15.77 5.33 9.04
N PRO A 118 16.06 4.14 9.61
CA PRO A 118 15.02 3.38 10.30
C PRO A 118 14.44 4.32 11.35
N ILE A 119 13.14 4.56 11.29
CA ILE A 119 12.48 5.55 12.13
C ILE A 119 12.61 5.09 13.59
N SER A 120 13.65 5.56 14.29
CA SER A 120 13.91 5.28 15.69
C SER A 120 13.01 6.17 16.57
N LYS A 121 11.71 5.90 16.44
CA LYS A 121 10.55 6.30 17.23
C LYS A 121 9.38 6.27 16.25
N ALA A 122 8.96 5.06 15.90
CA ALA A 122 7.54 4.91 15.63
C ALA A 122 6.84 5.39 16.91
N ILE A 123 6.20 6.55 16.87
CA ILE A 123 5.03 6.75 17.73
C ILE A 123 4.17 5.57 17.35
N ASP A 124 4.06 4.58 18.24
CA ASP A 124 3.26 3.41 17.95
C ASP A 124 1.83 3.93 17.88
N PRO A 125 1.23 4.02 16.68
CA PRO A 125 -0.12 4.53 16.59
C PRO A 125 -1.01 3.56 17.39
N PRO A 126 -1.92 4.07 18.22
CA PRO A 126 -2.57 3.25 19.25
C PRO A 126 -3.46 2.14 18.69
N LEU A 127 -3.80 2.17 17.40
CA LEU A 127 -4.73 1.24 16.77
C LEU A 127 -4.15 0.80 15.42
N LYS A 128 -3.53 -0.37 15.38
CA LYS A 128 -3.09 -1.04 14.14
C LYS A 128 -4.08 -2.12 13.79
N LEU A 129 -4.31 -2.33 12.50
CA LEU A 129 -4.99 -3.54 12.04
C LEU A 129 -4.18 -4.78 12.49
N THR A 130 -4.88 -5.79 12.99
CA THR A 130 -4.32 -7.12 13.24
C THR A 130 -5.01 -8.15 12.35
N LEU A 131 -4.25 -9.16 11.93
CA LEU A 131 -4.74 -10.27 11.12
C LEU A 131 -4.18 -11.56 11.71
N GLU A 132 -5.06 -12.51 11.99
CA GLU A 132 -4.70 -13.86 12.39
C GLU A 132 -5.15 -14.84 11.31
N ASP A 133 -4.19 -15.60 10.77
CA ASP A 133 -4.43 -16.59 9.73
C ASP A 133 -4.36 -18.01 10.32
N ARG A 134 -5.53 -18.66 10.48
CA ARG A 134 -5.65 -20.03 11.01
C ARG A 134 -5.95 -21.02 9.88
N ALA A 135 -6.02 -22.31 10.22
CA ALA A 135 -6.21 -23.38 9.24
C ALA A 135 -7.56 -23.27 8.50
N ASP A 136 -8.60 -22.80 9.17
CA ASP A 136 -10.00 -22.79 8.75
C ASP A 136 -10.58 -21.38 8.57
N VAL A 137 -10.00 -20.38 9.23
CA VAL A 137 -10.52 -19.01 9.27
C VAL A 137 -9.39 -17.97 9.26
N ILE A 138 -9.63 -16.83 8.62
CA ILE A 138 -8.84 -15.61 8.78
C ILE A 138 -9.65 -14.64 9.63
N THR A 139 -9.06 -14.12 10.71
CA THR A 139 -9.68 -13.08 11.56
C THR A 139 -8.96 -11.76 11.34
N ILE A 140 -9.70 -10.70 11.02
CA ILE A 140 -9.20 -9.35 10.81
C ILE A 140 -9.81 -8.45 11.87
N ASP A 141 -8.98 -7.75 12.65
CA ASP A 141 -9.42 -6.80 13.67
C ASP A 141 -8.88 -5.40 13.34
N THR A 142 -9.82 -4.48 13.08
CA THR A 142 -9.54 -3.06 12.81
C THR A 142 -9.71 -2.18 14.06
N HIS A 143 -9.99 -2.79 15.21
CA HIS A 143 -10.46 -2.20 16.47
C HIS A 143 -11.84 -1.52 16.40
N ALA A 144 -12.29 -1.11 15.22
CA ALA A 144 -13.67 -0.67 14.99
C ALA A 144 -14.61 -1.85 14.68
N MET A 145 -14.09 -2.91 14.07
CA MET A 145 -14.80 -4.15 13.78
C MET A 145 -13.82 -5.32 13.68
N LYS A 146 -14.33 -6.51 14.00
CA LYS A 146 -13.66 -7.81 13.82
C LYS A 146 -14.42 -8.64 12.80
N VAL A 147 -13.75 -9.13 11.78
CA VAL A 147 -14.34 -9.89 10.67
C VAL A 147 -13.69 -11.26 10.59
N GLN A 148 -14.51 -12.30 10.48
CA GLN A 148 -14.03 -13.65 10.15
C GLN A 148 -14.29 -13.96 8.68
N ILE A 149 -13.31 -14.61 8.04
CA ILE A 149 -13.40 -15.10 6.66
C ILE A 149 -13.11 -16.59 6.67
N ALA A 150 -14.08 -17.42 6.29
CA ALA A 150 -13.88 -18.86 6.22
C ALA A 150 -13.01 -19.23 5.03
N LYS A 151 -12.21 -20.30 5.18
CA LYS A 151 -11.35 -20.83 4.11
C LYS A 151 -12.00 -21.95 3.29
N SER A 152 -13.19 -22.41 3.68
CA SER A 152 -13.90 -23.49 3.02
C SER A 152 -15.41 -23.44 3.30
N GLY A 153 -16.19 -24.21 2.55
CA GLY A 153 -17.65 -24.25 2.68
C GLY A 153 -18.34 -23.21 1.80
N ASN A 154 -19.56 -22.84 2.16
CA ASN A 154 -20.41 -21.92 1.41
C ASN A 154 -20.60 -20.55 2.06
N VAL A 155 -20.22 -20.39 3.33
CA VAL A 155 -20.30 -19.13 4.06
C VAL A 155 -18.94 -18.45 4.02
N ILE A 156 -18.83 -17.32 3.31
CA ILE A 156 -17.58 -16.57 3.15
C ILE A 156 -17.27 -15.74 4.40
N ILE A 157 -18.29 -15.07 4.96
CA ILE A 157 -18.16 -14.23 6.15
C ILE A 157 -19.02 -14.84 7.26
N PRO A 158 -18.47 -15.75 8.09
CA PRO A 158 -19.23 -16.37 9.17
C PRO A 158 -19.75 -15.36 10.18
N SER A 159 -18.94 -14.36 10.53
CA SER A 159 -19.25 -13.40 11.59
C SER A 159 -18.58 -12.04 11.36
N VAL A 160 -19.29 -10.98 11.72
CA VAL A 160 -18.78 -9.61 11.88
C VAL A 160 -19.19 -9.09 13.26
N GLU A 161 -18.21 -8.70 14.06
CA GLU A 161 -18.39 -8.12 15.38
C GLU A 161 -18.09 -6.63 15.39
N ILE A 162 -18.92 -5.86 16.09
CA ILE A 162 -18.70 -4.45 16.40
C ILE A 162 -18.91 -4.31 17.91
N GLU A 163 -17.98 -3.66 18.61
CA GLU A 163 -18.03 -3.53 20.09
C GLU A 163 -18.21 -4.90 20.79
N ASP A 164 -17.46 -5.91 20.32
CA ASP A 164 -17.50 -7.31 20.81
C ASP A 164 -18.88 -7.99 20.75
N ARG A 165 -19.79 -7.46 19.93
CA ARG A 165 -21.09 -8.04 19.65
C ARG A 165 -21.17 -8.49 18.20
N GLU A 166 -21.61 -9.73 17.97
CA GLU A 166 -21.96 -10.18 16.62
C GLU A 166 -23.12 -9.34 16.06
N THR A 167 -22.84 -8.66 14.95
CA THR A 167 -23.79 -7.77 14.26
C THR A 167 -24.27 -8.36 12.95
N LEU A 168 -23.45 -9.18 12.29
CA LEU A 168 -23.78 -9.89 11.05
C LEU A 168 -23.21 -11.30 11.11
N SER A 169 -23.90 -12.26 10.51
CA SER A 169 -23.42 -13.63 10.35
C SER A 169 -23.96 -14.28 9.08
N GLY A 170 -23.29 -15.35 8.63
CA GLY A 170 -23.76 -16.16 7.49
C GLY A 170 -23.63 -15.51 6.12
N GLY A 171 -22.69 -14.56 5.95
CA GLY A 171 -22.47 -13.86 4.69
C GLY A 171 -22.00 -14.81 3.59
N ARG A 172 -22.79 -14.92 2.52
CA ARG A 172 -22.56 -15.80 1.37
C ARG A 172 -23.02 -15.15 0.07
N LEU A 173 -22.47 -15.60 -1.04
CA LEU A 173 -22.92 -15.17 -2.37
C LEU A 173 -24.06 -16.07 -2.81
N VAL A 174 -25.08 -15.49 -3.45
CA VAL A 174 -26.24 -16.21 -3.96
C VAL A 174 -26.44 -15.84 -5.43
N ALA A 175 -26.63 -16.85 -6.27
CA ALA A 175 -27.01 -16.66 -7.67
C ALA A 175 -28.33 -17.39 -7.94
N LEU A 176 -29.19 -16.77 -8.74
CA LEU A 176 -30.44 -17.35 -9.23
C LEU A 176 -30.35 -17.50 -10.74
N ASN A 177 -30.67 -18.68 -11.26
CA ASN A 177 -30.64 -18.96 -12.69
C ASN A 177 -32.00 -19.46 -13.15
N GLN A 178 -32.58 -18.79 -14.14
CA GLN A 178 -33.83 -19.20 -14.76
C GLN A 178 -33.56 -19.95 -16.07
N ASN A 179 -34.32 -21.02 -16.32
CA ASN A 179 -34.18 -21.83 -17.52
C ASN A 179 -34.63 -21.14 -18.82
N LEU A 180 -35.52 -20.14 -18.73
CA LEU A 180 -36.18 -19.48 -19.85
C LEU A 180 -36.25 -17.95 -19.64
N ALA A 181 -36.31 -17.19 -20.74
CA ALA A 181 -36.63 -15.77 -20.70
C ALA A 181 -38.16 -15.56 -20.58
N GLY A 182 -38.58 -14.58 -19.79
CA GLY A 182 -39.92 -14.50 -19.18
C GLY A 182 -41.11 -14.12 -20.07
N ASP A 183 -41.02 -14.22 -21.39
CA ASP A 183 -41.99 -13.53 -22.27
C ASP A 183 -42.83 -14.47 -23.14
N ASP A 184 -42.52 -15.77 -23.20
CA ASP A 184 -43.20 -16.71 -24.09
C ASP A 184 -43.91 -17.83 -23.32
N ILE A 185 -45.23 -17.69 -23.16
CA ILE A 185 -46.13 -18.65 -22.51
C ILE A 185 -46.10 -20.01 -23.24
N SER A 186 -45.62 -20.08 -24.50
CA SER A 186 -45.50 -21.33 -25.25
C SER A 186 -44.23 -22.14 -24.93
N SER A 187 -43.25 -21.55 -24.23
CA SER A 187 -41.93 -22.16 -23.99
C SER A 187 -41.85 -23.12 -22.80
N GLY A 188 -42.95 -23.33 -22.06
CA GLY A 188 -43.02 -24.21 -20.88
C GLY A 188 -42.85 -23.47 -19.55
N PRO A 189 -42.84 -24.18 -18.40
CA PRO A 189 -42.75 -23.54 -17.09
C PRO A 189 -41.36 -22.95 -16.82
N ILE A 190 -41.33 -21.73 -16.28
CA ILE A 190 -40.11 -21.09 -15.77
C ILE A 190 -39.74 -21.76 -14.45
N THR A 191 -38.52 -22.28 -14.37
CA THR A 191 -37.91 -22.77 -13.12
C THR A 191 -36.74 -21.88 -12.75
N VAL A 192 -36.53 -21.68 -11.45
CA VAL A 192 -35.42 -20.90 -10.91
C VAL A 192 -34.60 -21.79 -10.00
N ASP A 193 -33.33 -21.98 -10.35
CA ASP A 193 -32.38 -22.68 -9.51
C ASP A 193 -31.60 -21.69 -8.68
N ALA A 194 -31.51 -21.97 -7.38
CA ALA A 194 -30.69 -21.20 -6.45
C ALA A 194 -29.33 -21.87 -6.26
N PHE A 195 -28.31 -21.02 -6.14
CA PHE A 195 -26.93 -21.42 -5.91
C PHE A 195 -26.34 -20.59 -4.80
N GLU A 196 -25.42 -21.19 -4.06
CA GLU A 196 -24.64 -20.50 -3.05
C GLU A 196 -23.15 -20.55 -3.40
N SER A 197 -22.38 -19.61 -2.85
CA SER A 197 -20.92 -19.66 -2.95
C SER A 197 -20.39 -21.01 -2.49
N ARG A 198 -19.34 -21.49 -3.13
CA ARG A 198 -18.46 -22.57 -2.70
C ARG A 198 -17.05 -22.04 -2.76
N ILE A 199 -16.37 -22.02 -1.61
CA ILE A 199 -15.01 -21.50 -1.48
C ILE A 199 -14.04 -22.55 -1.98
N ASP A 200 -13.19 -22.15 -2.93
CA ASP A 200 -12.14 -22.99 -3.50
C ASP A 200 -10.76 -22.67 -2.89
N ASN A 201 -10.47 -21.38 -2.70
CA ASN A 201 -9.18 -20.92 -2.20
C ASN A 201 -9.29 -19.57 -1.49
N VAL A 202 -8.55 -19.39 -0.39
CA VAL A 202 -8.48 -18.13 0.34
C VAL A 202 -7.05 -17.82 0.70
N VAL A 203 -6.59 -16.64 0.33
CA VAL A 203 -5.22 -16.19 0.58
C VAL A 203 -5.17 -14.78 1.14
N VAL A 204 -4.25 -14.56 2.07
CA VAL A 204 -3.86 -13.22 2.51
C VAL A 204 -2.87 -12.67 1.50
N GLU A 205 -3.30 -11.72 0.67
CA GLU A 205 -2.41 -11.08 -0.31
C GLU A 205 -1.55 -9.99 0.33
N GLN A 206 -2.10 -9.32 1.36
CA GLN A 206 -1.38 -8.31 2.13
C GLN A 206 -1.79 -8.37 3.59
N SER A 207 -0.81 -8.28 4.47
CA SER A 207 -0.98 -8.12 5.92
C SER A 207 -0.11 -6.97 6.37
N GLY A 208 -0.73 -5.89 6.84
CA GLY A 208 -0.02 -4.73 7.32
C GLY A 208 -0.85 -3.90 8.29
N PRO A 209 -0.21 -2.93 8.97
CA PRO A 209 -0.79 -2.24 10.12
C PRO A 209 -1.94 -1.29 9.75
N THR A 210 -2.07 -0.95 8.48
CA THR A 210 -3.09 -0.02 7.96
C THR A 210 -4.12 -0.73 7.10
N ARG A 211 -3.68 -1.72 6.30
CA ARG A 211 -4.50 -2.41 5.31
C ARG A 211 -4.11 -3.88 5.25
N ALA A 212 -5.12 -4.74 5.29
CA ALA A 212 -5.03 -6.14 4.87
C ALA A 212 -5.85 -6.36 3.60
N VAL A 213 -5.46 -7.39 2.83
CA VAL A 213 -6.19 -7.85 1.65
C VAL A 213 -6.29 -9.36 1.74
N VAL A 214 -7.53 -9.86 1.69
CA VAL A 214 -7.82 -11.27 1.59
C VAL A 214 -8.55 -11.48 0.28
N ARG A 215 -8.03 -12.38 -0.55
CA ARG A 215 -8.66 -12.81 -1.80
C ARG A 215 -9.38 -14.13 -1.55
N VAL A 216 -10.64 -14.21 -1.94
CA VAL A 216 -11.50 -15.39 -1.78
C VAL A 216 -11.93 -15.82 -3.18
N GLU A 217 -11.42 -16.95 -3.63
CA GLU A 217 -11.82 -17.57 -4.89
C GLU A 217 -12.85 -18.67 -4.65
N GLY A 218 -13.78 -18.80 -5.58
CA GLY A 218 -14.78 -19.84 -5.54
C GLY A 218 -15.68 -19.86 -6.77
N HIS A 219 -16.79 -20.57 -6.65
CA HIS A 219 -17.83 -20.64 -7.68
C HIS A 219 -19.21 -20.76 -7.02
N HIS A 220 -20.28 -20.64 -7.80
CA HIS A 220 -21.65 -20.86 -7.31
C HIS A 220 -22.04 -22.31 -7.56
N ALA A 221 -22.54 -23.01 -6.54
CA ALA A 221 -22.88 -24.42 -6.61
C ALA A 221 -24.24 -24.73 -5.95
N ASN A 222 -24.90 -25.76 -6.48
CA ASN A 222 -26.02 -26.46 -5.85
C ASN A 222 -25.77 -27.99 -5.95
N GLU A 223 -26.78 -28.83 -5.69
CA GLU A 223 -26.61 -30.29 -5.74
C GLU A 223 -26.29 -30.83 -7.15
N ASP A 224 -26.75 -30.14 -8.19
CA ASP A 224 -26.71 -30.64 -9.56
C ASP A 224 -25.57 -30.06 -10.39
N ARG A 225 -25.22 -28.79 -10.14
CA ARG A 225 -24.32 -28.03 -11.01
C ARG A 225 -23.51 -26.96 -10.28
N SER A 226 -22.36 -26.64 -10.86
CA SER A 226 -21.43 -25.59 -10.43
C SER A 226 -21.10 -24.68 -11.61
N PHE A 227 -21.18 -23.36 -11.43
CA PHE A 227 -20.88 -22.37 -12.48
C PHE A 227 -20.60 -20.99 -11.87
N LEU A 228 -20.30 -20.00 -12.71
CA LEU A 228 -20.07 -18.59 -12.32
C LEU A 228 -18.97 -18.44 -11.24
N PRO A 229 -17.68 -18.57 -11.62
CA PRO A 229 -16.57 -18.36 -10.70
C PRO A 229 -16.53 -16.91 -10.18
N PHE A 230 -16.05 -16.72 -8.95
CA PHE A 230 -15.85 -15.43 -8.31
C PHE A 230 -14.45 -15.30 -7.72
N THR A 231 -13.99 -14.06 -7.54
CA THR A 231 -12.80 -13.70 -6.77
C THR A 231 -13.01 -12.43 -5.96
#